data_AF-B4R7L7-F1
#
_entry.id   AF-B4R7L7-F1
#
_cell.length_a   1.000
_cell.length_b   1.000
_cell.length_c   1.000
_cell.angle_alpha   90.00
_cell.angle_beta   90.00
_cell.angle_gamma   90.00
#
_symmetry.space_group_name_H-M   'P 1'
#
loop_
_entity.id
_entity.type
_entity.pdbx_description
1 polymer ?
#
loop_
_entity_poly.entity_id
_entity_poly.type
_entity_poly.pdbx_seq_one_letter_code
_entity_poly.pdbx_strand_id
1 'polypeptide(L)'
;MRMCPDKLNVVLVGNKCDDLDHRQVDPEQALQYARRRGFHSDVVSAKSGENVYNLFRSLTFDMHDRIVRHGKFEDIRELPDEPTNPADTDRQGGNDPNTCR
;
A
#
# COMPACT_ATOMS: atom_id res chain seq x y z
N MET A 1 -14.75 1.51 10.78
CA MET A 1 -15.23 2.07 9.49
C MET A 1 -14.29 1.58 8.40
N ARG A 2 -14.78 1.10 7.25
CA ARG A 2 -13.91 0.80 6.09
C ARG A 2 -13.67 2.10 5.32
N MET A 3 -12.40 2.43 5.07
CA MET A 3 -12.01 3.65 4.34
C MET A 3 -11.86 3.42 2.82
N CYS A 4 -12.11 2.21 2.34
CA CYS A 4 -11.82 1.83 0.97
C CYS A 4 -13.05 1.18 0.31
N PRO A 5 -13.32 1.43 -0.99
CA PRO A 5 -14.40 0.79 -1.72
C PRO A 5 -14.34 -0.74 -1.65
N ASP A 6 -15.49 -1.40 -1.64
CA ASP A 6 -15.55 -2.87 -1.54
C ASP A 6 -14.93 -3.60 -2.73
N LYS A 7 -14.79 -2.90 -3.86
CA LYS A 7 -14.19 -3.45 -5.08
C LYS A 7 -12.88 -2.73 -5.36
N LEU A 8 -11.78 -3.27 -4.86
CA LEU A 8 -10.43 -2.81 -5.13
C LEU A 8 -9.53 -3.97 -5.56
N ASN A 9 -8.52 -3.66 -6.37
CA ASN A 9 -7.45 -4.60 -6.65
C ASN A 9 -6.40 -4.43 -5.57
N VAL A 10 -6.11 -5.49 -4.83
CA VAL A 10 -5.18 -5.49 -3.71
C VAL A 10 -4.05 -6.46 -4.01
N VAL A 11 -2.81 -6.00 -3.81
CA VAL A 11 -1.60 -6.80 -3.96
C VAL A 11 -0.77 -6.66 -2.69
N LEU A 12 -0.30 -7.79 -2.15
CA LEU A 12 0.63 -7.83 -1.03
C LEU A 12 2.06 -7.77 -1.57
N VAL A 13 2.81 -6.74 -1.20
CA VAL A 13 4.17 -6.53 -1.73
C VAL A 13 5.21 -6.66 -0.62
N GLY A 14 6.03 -7.70 -0.70
CA GLY A 14 7.22 -7.85 0.14
C GLY A 14 8.37 -7.03 -0.41
N ASN A 15 8.51 -5.78 0.04
CA ASN A 15 9.62 -4.92 -0.38
C ASN A 15 10.93 -5.27 0.35
N LYS A 16 12.06 -4.77 -0.17
CA LYS A 16 13.43 -4.98 0.32
C LYS A 16 13.89 -6.43 0.20
N CYS A 17 13.52 -7.12 -0.88
CA CYS A 17 13.92 -8.50 -1.09
C CYS A 17 15.44 -8.71 -1.23
N ASP A 18 16.19 -7.62 -1.47
CA ASP A 18 17.66 -7.58 -1.51
C ASP A 18 18.33 -7.70 -0.14
N ASP A 19 17.62 -7.41 0.96
CA ASP A 19 18.15 -7.52 2.32
C ASP A 19 17.95 -8.94 2.87
N LEU A 20 18.81 -9.86 2.42
CA LEU A 20 18.76 -11.27 2.84
C LEU A 20 19.16 -11.47 4.31
N ASP A 21 20.08 -10.65 4.81
CA ASP A 21 20.63 -10.77 6.16
C ASP A 21 19.58 -10.45 7.24
N HIS A 22 18.67 -9.50 6.95
CA HIS A 22 17.59 -9.12 7.87
C HIS A 22 16.23 -9.70 7.48
N ARG A 23 16.18 -10.73 6.62
CA ARG A 23 14.92 -11.34 6.20
C ARG A 23 14.22 -12.03 7.38
N GLN A 24 13.04 -11.53 7.74
CA GLN A 24 12.18 -12.11 8.79
C GLN A 24 10.94 -12.83 8.25
N VAL A 25 10.63 -12.63 6.96
CA VAL A 25 9.45 -13.25 6.32
C VAL A 25 9.90 -14.03 5.10
N ASP A 26 9.56 -15.30 5.11
CA ASP A 26 9.79 -16.19 3.97
C ASP A 26 8.82 -15.85 2.81
N PRO A 27 9.29 -15.78 1.55
CA PRO A 27 8.42 -15.51 0.41
C PRO A 27 7.23 -16.47 0.28
N GLU A 28 7.41 -17.76 0.57
CA GLU A 28 6.33 -18.76 0.51
C GLU A 28 5.28 -18.49 1.59
N GLN A 29 5.71 -18.09 2.80
CA GLN A 29 4.79 -17.70 3.87
C GLN A 29 3.92 -16.50 3.45
N ALA A 30 4.50 -15.49 2.82
CA ALA A 30 3.77 -14.33 2.31
C ALA A 30 2.80 -14.72 1.18
N LEU A 31 3.22 -15.58 0.25
CA LEU A 31 2.38 -16.10 -0.83
C LEU A 31 1.16 -16.86 -0.30
N GLN A 32 1.38 -17.76 0.67
CA GLN A 32 0.29 -18.51 1.30
C GLN A 32 -0.67 -17.60 2.06
N TYR A 33 -0.15 -16.55 2.71
CA TYR A 33 -0.98 -15.54 3.38
C TYR A 33 -1.87 -14.77 2.39
N ALA A 34 -1.32 -14.36 1.25
CA ALA A 34 -2.04 -13.63 0.21
C ALA A 34 -3.11 -14.50 -0.48
N ARG A 35 -2.75 -15.74 -0.84
CA ARG A 35 -3.68 -16.73 -1.41
C ARG A 35 -4.91 -16.96 -0.53
N ARG A 36 -4.72 -17.12 0.78
CA ARG A 36 -5.84 -17.29 1.73
C ARG A 36 -6.79 -16.09 1.79
N ARG A 37 -6.34 -14.90 1.39
CA ARG A 37 -7.14 -13.66 1.38
C ARG A 37 -7.61 -13.24 0.00
N GLY A 38 -7.23 -13.99 -1.05
CA GLY A 38 -7.59 -13.69 -2.43
C GLY A 38 -6.84 -12.49 -3.01
N PHE A 39 -5.64 -12.18 -2.51
CA PHE A 39 -4.78 -11.13 -3.06
C PHE A 39 -3.61 -11.75 -3.84
N HIS A 40 -3.13 -11.04 -4.86
CA HIS A 40 -1.83 -11.34 -5.46
C HIS A 40 -0.71 -10.99 -4.47
N SER A 41 0.44 -11.65 -4.60
CA SER A 41 1.64 -11.28 -3.86
C SER A 41 2.86 -11.26 -4.75
N ASP A 42 3.76 -10.32 -4.49
CA ASP A 42 5.06 -10.25 -5.16
C ASP A 42 6.14 -9.80 -4.16
N VAL A 43 7.39 -10.14 -4.44
CA VAL A 43 8.56 -9.68 -3.69
C VAL A 43 9.42 -8.79 -4.58
N VAL A 44 9.76 -7.61 -4.07
CA VAL A 44 10.41 -6.55 -4.84
C VAL A 44 11.55 -5.93 -4.05
N SER A 45 12.43 -5.23 -4.76
CA SER A 45 13.36 -4.30 -4.14
C SER A 45 13.23 -2.94 -4.79
N ALA A 46 12.71 -1.98 -4.02
CA ALA A 46 12.75 -0.58 -4.43
C ALA A 46 14.18 -0.02 -4.54
N LYS A 47 15.16 -0.67 -3.88
CA LYS A 47 16.56 -0.25 -3.88
C LYS A 47 17.30 -0.70 -5.13
N SER A 48 17.16 -1.95 -5.54
CA SER A 48 17.79 -2.46 -6.77
C SER A 48 16.93 -2.30 -8.02
N GLY A 49 15.62 -2.04 -7.85
CA GLY A 49 14.64 -2.01 -8.92
C GLY A 49 14.03 -3.38 -9.26
N GLU A 50 14.44 -4.45 -8.55
CA GLU A 50 13.97 -5.81 -8.78
C GLU A 50 12.45 -5.91 -8.68
N ASN A 51 11.82 -6.46 -9.71
CA ASN A 51 10.37 -6.68 -9.85
C ASN A 51 9.44 -5.46 -9.70
N VAL A 52 9.96 -4.25 -9.48
CA VAL A 52 9.12 -3.05 -9.32
C VAL A 52 8.28 -2.78 -10.56
N TYR A 53 8.89 -2.82 -11.75
CA TYR A 53 8.16 -2.60 -13.01
C TYR A 53 7.11 -3.69 -13.25
N ASN A 54 7.47 -4.95 -13.04
CA ASN A 54 6.58 -6.09 -13.26
C ASN A 54 5.37 -6.04 -12.32
N LEU A 55 5.57 -5.68 -11.05
CA LEU A 55 4.50 -5.50 -10.08
C LEU A 55 3.45 -4.49 -10.56
N PHE A 56 3.87 -3.28 -10.92
CA PHE A 56 2.92 -2.24 -11.36
C PHE A 56 2.30 -2.57 -12.73
N ARG A 57 3.06 -3.19 -13.63
CA ARG A 57 2.54 -3.68 -14.91
C ARG A 57 1.43 -4.71 -14.72
N SER A 58 1.64 -5.73 -13.88
CA SER A 58 0.63 -6.75 -13.57
C SER A 58 -0.61 -6.14 -12.90
N LEU A 59 -0.42 -5.24 -11.93
CA LEU A 59 -1.53 -4.54 -11.29
C LEU A 59 -2.36 -3.72 -12.29
N THR A 60 -1.71 -3.08 -13.26
CA THR A 60 -2.38 -2.29 -14.30
C THR A 60 -3.23 -3.19 -15.20
N PHE A 61 -2.72 -4.36 -15.58
CA PHE A 61 -3.51 -5.34 -16.33
C PHE A 61 -4.69 -5.88 -15.51
N ASP A 62 -4.50 -6.17 -14.22
CA ASP A 62 -5.59 -6.59 -13.35
C ASP A 62 -6.70 -5.52 -13.23
N MET A 63 -6.31 -4.24 -13.19
CA MET A 63 -7.25 -3.11 -13.21
C MET A 63 -8.00 -3.03 -14.53
N HIS A 64 -7.27 -3.08 -15.64
CA HIS A 64 -7.84 -3.02 -16.98
C HIS A 64 -8.82 -4.17 -17.21
N ASP A 65 -8.42 -5.40 -16.92
CA ASP A 65 -9.25 -6.59 -17.09
C ASP A 65 -10.52 -6.52 -16.26
N ARG A 66 -10.42 -6.03 -15.03
CA ARG A 66 -11.60 -5.84 -14.19
C ARG A 66 -12.53 -4.78 -14.77
N ILE A 67 -12.01 -3.65 -15.26
CA ILE A 67 -12.82 -2.58 -15.86
C ILE A 67 -13.51 -3.07 -17.13
N VAL A 68 -12.77 -3.74 -18.02
CA VAL A 68 -13.31 -4.24 -19.30
C VAL A 68 -14.34 -5.35 -19.09
N ARG A 69 -14.10 -6.27 -18.15
CA ARG A 69 -15.05 -7.37 -17.86
C ARG A 69 -16.28 -6.92 -17.08
N HIS A 70 -16.19 -5.87 -16.25
CA HIS A 70 -17.27 -5.48 -15.33
C HIS A 70 -17.87 -4.08 -15.55
N GLY A 71 -17.37 -3.29 -16.51
CA GLY A 71 -18.04 -2.11 -17.08
C GLY A 71 -18.38 -0.96 -16.12
N LYS A 72 -17.89 -0.95 -14.87
CA LYS A 72 -18.23 0.09 -13.88
C LYS A 72 -16.97 0.64 -13.19
N PHE A 73 -16.61 1.87 -13.54
CA PHE A 73 -15.69 2.72 -12.81
C PHE A 73 -16.55 3.62 -11.92
N GLU A 74 -16.47 3.45 -10.60
CA GLU A 74 -17.03 4.43 -9.66
C GLU A 74 -15.93 5.48 -9.44
N ASP A 75 -16.22 6.74 -9.78
CA ASP A 75 -15.27 7.85 -9.69
C ASP A 75 -15.02 8.21 -8.21
N ILE A 76 -13.84 7.85 -7.70
CA ILE A 76 -13.41 8.10 -6.32
C ILE A 76 -13.09 9.58 -6.02
N ARG A 77 -13.22 10.50 -7.00
CA ARG A 77 -12.97 11.94 -6.81
C ARG A 77 -14.11 12.68 -6.08
N GLU A 78 -15.23 12.04 -5.80
CA GLU A 78 -16.35 12.64 -5.03
C GLU A 78 -16.34 12.28 -3.53
N LEU A 79 -15.19 11.86 -2.98
CA LEU A 79 -15.06 11.72 -1.53
C LEU A 79 -14.76 13.10 -0.90
N PRO A 80 -15.53 13.54 0.12
CA PRO A 80 -15.25 14.78 0.84
C PRO A 80 -13.90 14.68 1.56
N ASP A 81 -13.21 15.82 1.70
CA ASP A 81 -11.89 15.95 2.30
C ASP A 81 -11.76 15.14 3.60
N GLU A 82 -10.65 14.40 3.70
CA GLU A 82 -10.30 13.56 4.85
C GLU A 82 -10.48 14.33 6.18
N PRO A 83 -11.12 13.74 7.20
CA PRO A 83 -11.21 14.38 8.51
C PRO A 83 -9.79 14.52 9.08
N THR A 84 -9.44 15.74 9.47
CA THR A 84 -8.14 16.09 10.06
C THR A 84 -7.82 15.13 11.19
N ASN A 85 -6.67 14.46 11.10
CA ASN A 85 -6.22 13.51 12.11
C ASN A 85 -6.05 14.24 13.45
N PRO A 86 -6.69 13.80 14.55
CA PRO A 86 -6.47 14.39 15.86
C PRO A 86 -5.01 14.27 16.35
N ALA A 87 -4.19 13.41 15.75
CA ALA A 87 -2.75 13.36 16.03
C ALA A 87 -1.96 14.53 15.40
N ASP A 88 -2.53 15.24 14.42
CA ASP A 88 -1.92 16.46 13.87
C ASP A 88 -2.16 17.68 14.76
N THR A 89 -3.12 17.62 15.69
CA THR A 89 -3.41 18.70 16.64
C THR A 89 -2.46 18.72 17.85
N ASP A 90 -1.75 17.63 18.12
CA ASP A 90 -0.76 17.55 19.21
C ASP A 90 0.62 18.14 18.86
N ARG A 91 0.82 18.64 17.63
CA ARG A 91 2.08 19.33 17.25
C ARG A 91 2.04 20.84 17.40
N GLN A 92 0.96 21.42 17.92
CA GLN A 92 0.89 22.85 18.23
C GLN A 92 0.54 23.06 19.71
N GLY A 93 1.54 22.83 20.57
CA GLY A 93 1.42 23.08 22.00
C GLY A 93 2.76 22.95 22.70
N GLY A 94 3.64 23.94 22.54
CA GLY A 94 4.93 23.98 23.22
C GLY A 94 5.77 25.21 22.86
N ASN A 95 5.28 26.41 23.20
CA ASN A 95 6.18 27.53 23.43
C ASN A 95 6.95 27.21 24.72
N ASP A 96 8.13 26.59 24.60
CA ASP A 96 9.10 26.53 25.69
C ASP A 96 10.02 27.75 25.62
N PRO A 97 9.88 28.75 26.51
CA PRO A 97 10.84 29.82 26.66
C PRO A 97 11.99 29.31 27.55
N ASN A 98 12.90 28.53 26.98
CA ASN A 98 14.20 28.28 27.60
C ASN A 98 15.31 28.33 26.56
N THR A 99 15.67 29.56 26.20
CA THR A 99 16.98 29.94 25.71
C THR A 99 18.03 29.58 26.76
N CYS A 100 18.90 28.61 26.47
CA CYS A 100 20.23 28.57 27.07
C CYS A 100 21.16 29.44 26.21
N ARG A 101 21.81 30.40 26.88
CA ARG A 101 22.88 31.26 26.36
C ARG A 101 24.15 30.45 26.11
#